data_AF-A0A7W9KDS3-F1
#
_entry.id   AF-A0A7W9KDS3-F1
#
_cell.length_a   1.000
_cell.length_b   1.000
_cell.length_c   1.000
_cell.angle_alpha   90.00
_cell.angle_beta   90.00
_cell.angle_gamma   90.00
#
_symmetry.space_group_name_H-M   'P 1'
#
loop_
_entity.id
_entity.type
_entity.pdbx_description
1 polymer ?
#
loop_
_entity_poly.entity_id
_entity_poly.type
_entity_poly.pdbx_seq_one_letter_code
_entity_poly.pdbx_strand_id
1 'polypeptide(L)'
;MTDALSQRLVPDELWALVAPLVPQFTPRRQGGGTTPVDDRAVFTAIVFVLTSGCAWRHLPPSFGVTVPTAHRRFTEWTKAGLWPRVHRAVLDELGGQGLIDWSRVVVDAAAVRAKKGDR
;
A
#
# COMPACT_ATOMS: atom_id res chain seq x y z
N MET A 1 -14.07 -1.10 11.19
CA MET A 1 -12.87 -1.35 12.02
C MET A 1 -11.66 -1.13 11.13
N THR A 2 -10.82 -0.11 11.30
CA THR A 2 -10.52 0.73 12.46
C THR A 2 -9.87 1.98 11.89
N ASP A 3 -10.63 3.07 11.80
CA ASP A 3 -10.17 4.37 11.33
C ASP A 3 -8.86 4.78 12.03
N ALA A 4 -8.74 4.47 13.33
CA ALA A 4 -7.52 4.67 14.11
C ALA A 4 -6.30 3.86 13.63
N LEU A 5 -6.45 2.58 13.23
CA LEU A 5 -5.32 1.80 12.69
C LEU A 5 -4.95 2.25 11.29
N SER A 6 -5.94 2.59 10.46
CA SER A 6 -5.72 3.17 9.15
C SER A 6 -4.95 4.48 9.28
N GLN A 7 -5.34 5.37 10.20
CA GLN A 7 -4.65 6.63 10.44
C GLN A 7 -3.25 6.44 11.03
N ARG A 8 -3.03 5.40 11.86
CA ARG A 8 -1.70 5.09 12.40
C ARG A 8 -0.73 4.56 11.36
N LEU A 9 -1.23 3.72 10.45
CA LEU A 9 -0.42 3.10 9.39
C LEU A 9 -0.26 4.01 8.19
N VAL A 10 -1.30 4.77 7.86
CA VAL A 10 -1.39 5.65 6.70
C VAL A 10 -2.16 6.93 7.12
N PRO A 11 -1.47 7.90 7.75
CA PRO A 11 -2.05 9.20 8.07
C PRO A 11 -2.61 9.88 6.82
N ASP A 12 -3.59 10.78 6.98
CA ASP A 12 -4.22 11.49 5.85
C ASP A 12 -3.22 12.27 5.01
N GLU A 13 -2.25 12.95 5.65
CA GLU A 13 -1.20 13.72 4.97
C GLU A 13 -0.35 12.83 4.06
N LEU A 14 0.02 11.65 4.57
CA LEU A 14 0.74 10.66 3.78
C LEU A 14 -0.15 10.13 2.64
N TRP A 15 -1.42 9.85 2.92
CA TRP A 15 -2.33 9.39 1.88
C TRP A 15 -2.51 10.43 0.79
N ALA A 16 -2.58 11.72 1.12
CA ALA A 16 -2.66 12.81 0.15
C ALA A 16 -1.46 12.82 -0.82
N LEU A 17 -0.27 12.43 -0.34
CA LEU A 17 0.93 12.27 -1.18
C LEU A 17 0.93 10.98 -2.01
N VAL A 18 0.44 9.89 -1.43
CA VAL A 18 0.44 8.56 -2.07
C VAL A 18 -0.64 8.44 -3.14
N ALA A 19 -1.86 8.92 -2.85
CA ALA A 19 -3.04 8.81 -3.72
C ALA A 19 -2.78 9.19 -5.19
N PRO A 20 -2.13 10.34 -5.53
CA PRO A 20 -1.85 10.69 -6.92
C PRO A 20 -0.78 9.81 -7.58
N LEU A 21 0.02 9.07 -6.81
CA LEU A 21 1.06 8.18 -7.31
C LEU A 21 0.56 6.76 -7.59
N VAL A 22 -0.55 6.37 -6.94
CA VAL A 22 -1.15 5.05 -7.11
C VAL A 22 -1.59 4.88 -8.57
N PRO A 23 -1.14 3.82 -9.27
CA PRO A 23 -1.61 3.51 -10.61
C PRO A 23 -3.13 3.37 -10.63
N GLN A 24 -3.79 4.19 -11.46
CA GLN A 24 -5.24 4.15 -11.61
C GLN A 24 -5.69 2.76 -12.05
N PHE A 25 -6.73 2.25 -11.39
CA PHE A 25 -7.36 1.00 -11.80
C PHE A 25 -8.11 1.22 -13.11
N THR A 26 -7.63 0.65 -14.21
CA THR A 26 -8.39 0.59 -15.47
C THR A 26 -9.32 -0.63 -15.40
N PRO A 27 -10.65 -0.45 -15.29
CA PRO A 27 -11.57 -1.58 -15.33
C PRO A 27 -11.44 -2.31 -16.68
N ARG A 28 -11.48 -3.65 -16.64
CA ARG A 28 -11.50 -4.44 -17.89
C ARG A 28 -12.75 -4.11 -18.70
N ARG A 29 -12.60 -4.01 -20.02
CA ARG A 29 -13.69 -3.73 -20.99
C ARG A 29 -14.86 -4.74 -20.96
N GLN A 30 -14.65 -5.96 -20.45
CA GLN A 30 -15.74 -6.92 -20.27
C GLN A 30 -16.55 -6.53 -19.03
N GLY A 31 -17.68 -5.86 -19.29
CA GLY A 31 -18.62 -5.40 -18.28
C GLY A 31 -18.95 -6.48 -17.24
N GLY A 32 -18.77 -6.11 -15.97
CA GLY A 32 -18.83 -7.00 -14.81
C GLY A 32 -17.91 -6.52 -13.71
N GLY A 33 -17.94 -5.22 -13.40
CA GLY A 33 -17.02 -4.61 -12.44
C GLY A 33 -17.57 -4.69 -11.02
N THR A 34 -16.98 -5.54 -10.18
CA THR A 34 -17.04 -5.37 -8.72
C THR A 34 -16.62 -3.94 -8.38
N THR A 35 -17.35 -3.29 -7.47
CA THR A 35 -17.08 -1.94 -6.95
C THR A 35 -15.58 -1.73 -6.76
N PRO A 36 -15.00 -0.60 -7.22
CA PRO A 36 -13.60 -0.29 -6.99
C PRO A 36 -13.31 -0.43 -5.48
N VAL A 37 -12.43 -1.35 -5.12
CA VAL A 37 -11.95 -1.44 -3.74
C VAL A 37 -11.16 -0.16 -3.49
N ASP A 38 -11.48 0.52 -2.38
CA ASP A 38 -10.80 1.74 -1.97
C ASP A 38 -9.27 1.53 -1.97
N ASP A 39 -8.57 2.28 -2.83
CA ASP A 39 -7.12 2.19 -2.97
C ASP A 39 -6.42 2.51 -1.65
N ARG A 40 -7.01 3.35 -0.77
CA ARG A 40 -6.48 3.61 0.57
C ARG A 40 -6.56 2.39 1.45
N ALA A 41 -7.69 1.69 1.43
CA ALA A 41 -7.87 0.45 2.18
C ALA A 41 -6.87 -0.62 1.72
N VAL A 42 -6.68 -0.76 0.40
CA VAL A 42 -5.67 -1.67 -0.18
C VAL A 42 -4.26 -1.29 0.26
N PHE A 43 -3.92 -0.01 0.17
CA PHE A 43 -2.61 0.49 0.56
C PHE A 43 -2.34 0.25 2.05
N THR A 44 -3.32 0.56 2.90
CA THR A 44 -3.24 0.33 4.35
C THR A 44 -3.05 -1.16 4.67
N ALA A 45 -3.80 -2.04 4.01
CA ALA A 45 -3.67 -3.49 4.17
C ALA A 45 -2.27 -4.00 3.77
N ILE A 46 -1.72 -3.48 2.67
CA ILE A 46 -0.37 -3.82 2.22
C ILE A 46 0.67 -3.32 3.23
N VAL A 47 0.58 -2.05 3.65
CA VAL A 47 1.48 -1.46 4.66
C VAL A 47 1.45 -2.27 5.96
N PHE A 48 0.29 -2.73 6.40
CA PHE A 48 0.18 -3.62 7.56
C PHE A 48 1.00 -4.91 7.37
N VAL A 49 0.83 -5.60 6.24
CA VAL A 49 1.55 -6.85 5.97
C VAL A 49 3.07 -6.63 5.84
N LEU A 50 3.47 -5.50 5.25
CA LEU A 50 4.87 -5.13 5.11
C LEU A 50 5.52 -4.82 6.46
N THR A 51 4.89 -3.97 7.27
CA THR A 51 5.42 -3.52 8.56
C THR A 51 5.36 -4.58 9.66
N SER A 52 4.32 -5.41 9.67
CA SER A 52 4.20 -6.53 10.63
C SER A 52 5.03 -7.75 10.25
N GLY A 53 5.46 -7.86 8.99
CA GLY A 53 6.16 -9.03 8.46
C GLY A 53 5.29 -10.29 8.34
N CYS A 54 3.97 -10.21 8.62
CA CYS A 54 3.12 -11.40 8.63
C CYS A 54 2.97 -12.03 7.24
N ALA A 55 2.50 -13.29 7.19
CA ALA A 55 2.10 -13.88 5.92
C ALA A 55 0.80 -13.22 5.41
N TRP A 56 0.62 -13.16 4.09
CA TRP A 56 -0.56 -12.58 3.46
C TRP A 56 -1.89 -13.18 3.96
N ARG A 57 -1.90 -14.49 4.24
CA ARG A 57 -3.05 -15.22 4.82
C ARG A 57 -3.48 -14.74 6.22
N HIS A 58 -2.62 -13.99 6.91
CA HIS A 58 -2.89 -13.42 8.22
C HIS A 58 -3.38 -11.97 8.13
N LEU A 59 -3.62 -11.43 6.93
CA LEU A 59 -4.24 -10.13 6.76
C LEU A 59 -5.64 -10.13 7.41
N PRO A 60 -5.90 -9.25 8.40
CA PRO A 60 -7.19 -9.19 9.07
C PRO A 60 -8.33 -8.83 8.09
N PRO A 61 -9.48 -9.52 8.15
CA PRO A 61 -10.65 -9.16 7.34
C PRO A 61 -11.19 -7.74 7.60
N SER A 62 -10.85 -7.15 8.75
CA SER A 62 -11.28 -5.80 9.15
C SER A 62 -10.88 -4.71 8.16
N PHE A 63 -9.81 -4.90 7.38
CA PHE A 63 -9.40 -3.95 6.34
C PHE A 63 -10.39 -3.87 5.16
N GLY A 64 -11.36 -4.77 5.05
CA GLY A 64 -12.30 -4.80 3.91
C GLY A 64 -11.63 -5.19 2.58
N VAL A 65 -10.39 -5.68 2.63
CA VAL A 65 -9.59 -6.07 1.47
C VAL A 65 -9.29 -7.55 1.56
N THR A 66 -9.60 -8.29 0.50
CA THR A 66 -9.27 -9.71 0.42
C THR A 66 -7.78 -9.91 0.18
N VAL A 67 -7.23 -11.02 0.68
CA VAL A 67 -5.81 -11.38 0.49
C VAL A 67 -5.40 -11.40 -0.99
N PRO A 68 -6.17 -12.02 -1.92
CA PRO A 68 -5.83 -11.99 -3.34
C PRO A 68 -5.81 -10.58 -3.92
N THR A 69 -6.74 -9.70 -3.52
CA THR A 69 -6.77 -8.30 -3.97
C THR A 69 -5.52 -7.55 -3.49
N ALA A 70 -5.18 -7.64 -2.21
CA ALA A 70 -4.01 -6.97 -1.65
C ALA A 70 -2.71 -7.46 -2.32
N HIS A 71 -2.56 -8.77 -2.50
CA HIS A 71 -1.38 -9.35 -3.15
C HIS A 71 -1.25 -8.92 -4.62
N ARG A 72 -2.35 -8.96 -5.38
CA ARG A 72 -2.35 -8.53 -6.79
C ARG A 72 -1.93 -7.06 -6.91
N ARG A 73 -2.53 -6.19 -6.09
CA ARG A 73 -2.24 -4.75 -6.08
C ARG A 73 -0.80 -4.47 -5.64
N PHE A 74 -0.30 -5.18 -4.63
CA PHE A 74 1.12 -5.10 -4.24
C PHE A 74 2.05 -5.40 -5.43
N THR A 75 1.79 -6.49 -6.16
CA THR A 75 2.59 -6.85 -7.34
C THR A 75 2.50 -5.82 -8.46
N GLU A 76 1.29 -5.36 -8.78
CA GLU A 76 1.05 -4.32 -9.80
C GLU A 76 1.78 -3.02 -9.46
N TRP A 77 1.63 -2.55 -8.22
CA TRP A 77 2.26 -1.31 -7.75
C TRP A 77 3.77 -1.42 -7.63
N THR A 78 4.29 -2.58 -7.23
CA THR A 78 5.73 -2.84 -7.21
C THR A 78 6.30 -2.78 -8.63
N LYS A 79 5.65 -3.43 -9.60
CA LYS A 79 6.05 -3.38 -11.02
C LYS A 79 5.95 -1.98 -11.60
N ALA A 80 4.97 -1.19 -11.16
CA ALA A 80 4.80 0.21 -11.56
C ALA A 80 5.77 1.18 -10.84
N GLY A 81 6.64 0.70 -9.95
CA GLY A 81 7.60 1.53 -9.24
C GLY A 81 6.95 2.49 -8.23
N LEU A 82 5.85 2.10 -7.58
CA LEU A 82 5.16 2.94 -6.60
C LEU A 82 6.06 3.31 -5.41
N TRP A 83 6.76 2.33 -4.83
CA TRP A 83 7.50 2.53 -3.57
C TRP A 83 8.59 3.61 -3.65
N PRO A 84 9.48 3.61 -4.66
CA PRO A 84 10.46 4.68 -4.80
C PRO A 84 9.84 6.06 -5.02
N ARG A 85 8.70 6.14 -5.73
CA ARG A 85 7.98 7.40 -5.97
C ARG A 85 7.37 7.94 -4.68
N VAL A 86 6.76 7.06 -3.87
CA VAL A 86 6.23 7.42 -2.55
C VAL A 86 7.35 7.91 -1.64
N HIS A 87 8.48 7.19 -1.60
CA HIS A 87 9.63 7.62 -0.79
C HIS A 87 10.11 9.03 -1.18
N ARG A 88 10.20 9.30 -2.48
CA ARG A 88 10.61 10.61 -2.99
C ARG A 88 9.62 11.70 -2.62
N ALA A 89 8.31 11.47 -2.81
CA ALA A 89 7.28 12.45 -2.47
C ALA A 89 7.26 12.78 -0.97
N VAL A 90 7.46 11.77 -0.10
CA VAL A 90 7.57 12.00 1.35
C VAL A 90 8.81 12.81 1.70
N LEU A 91 9.96 12.54 1.07
CA LEU A 91 11.19 13.31 1.29
C LEU A 91 11.07 14.77 0.82
N ASP A 92 10.35 15.02 -0.28
CA ASP A 92 10.21 16.35 -0.87
C ASP A 92 9.21 17.23 -0.10
N GLU A 93 8.09 16.65 0.39
CA GLU A 93 7.04 17.42 1.08
C GLU A 93 7.29 17.55 2.60
N LEU A 94 7.93 16.56 3.24
CA LEU A 94 7.98 16.48 4.70
C LEU A 94 9.42 16.35 5.22
N GLY A 95 9.93 17.47 5.76
CA GLY A 95 11.11 17.49 6.64
C GLY A 95 10.86 16.91 8.04
N GLY A 96 9.66 16.36 8.29
CA GLY A 96 9.29 15.76 9.58
C GLY A 96 9.84 14.34 9.71
N GLN A 97 10.74 14.14 10.68
CA GLN A 97 11.46 12.87 10.92
C GLN A 97 10.56 11.62 10.87
N GLY A 98 9.31 11.72 11.36
CA GLY A 98 8.38 10.58 11.45
C GLY A 98 7.88 10.00 10.12
N LEU A 99 7.58 10.83 9.11
CA LEU A 99 7.07 10.32 7.82
C LEU A 99 8.21 9.81 6.93
N ILE A 100 9.39 10.43 7.03
CA ILE A 100 10.62 9.95 6.38
C ILE A 100 10.96 8.55 6.86
N ASP A 101 11.03 8.34 8.18
CA ASP A 101 11.36 7.04 8.76
C ASP A 101 10.31 5.98 8.42
N TRP A 102 9.02 6.34 8.44
CA TRP A 102 7.94 5.46 7.97
C TRP A 102 8.16 5.03 6.51
N SER A 103 8.46 5.97 5.61
CA SER A 103 8.58 5.67 4.18
C SER A 103 9.76 4.73 3.90
N ARG A 104 10.88 4.90 4.61
CA ARG A 104 12.05 4.01 4.54
C ARG A 104 11.71 2.60 4.96
N VAL A 105 11.07 2.44 6.12
CA VAL A 105 10.66 1.12 6.64
C VAL A 105 9.75 0.40 5.66
N VAL A 106 8.78 1.10 5.06
CA VAL A 106 7.85 0.49 4.09
C VAL A 106 8.55 0.11 2.80
N VAL A 107 9.43 0.96 2.27
CA VAL A 107 10.18 0.69 1.04
C VAL A 107 11.13 -0.50 1.22
N ASP A 108 11.86 -0.56 2.33
CA ASP A 108 12.75 -1.67 2.64
C ASP A 108 11.97 -2.98 2.79
N ALA A 109 10.85 -2.95 3.51
CA ALA A 109 9.98 -4.11 3.66
C ALA A 109 9.39 -4.56 2.31
N ALA A 110 8.97 -3.62 1.46
CA ALA A 110 8.48 -3.91 0.12
C ALA A 110 9.57 -4.55 -0.75
N ALA A 111 10.80 -4.05 -0.70
CA ALA A 111 11.93 -4.59 -1.45
C ALA A 111 12.28 -6.02 -1.02
N VAL A 112 12.35 -6.27 0.30
CA VAL A 112 12.59 -7.61 0.85
C VAL A 112 11.50 -8.59 0.41
N ARG A 113 10.24 -8.16 0.44
CA ARG A 113 9.11 -9.03 0.08
C ARG A 113 8.99 -9.24 -1.42
N ALA A 114 9.26 -8.22 -2.24
CA ALA A 114 9.29 -8.33 -3.69
C ALA A 114 10.33 -9.38 -4.15
N LYS A 115 11.53 -9.38 -3.53
CA LYS A 115 12.56 -10.39 -3.79
C LYS A 115 12.14 -11.82 -3.41
N LYS A 116 11.25 -11.97 -2.43
CA LYS A 116 10.80 -13.29 -1.92
C LYS A 116 9.65 -13.90 -2.75
N GLY A 117 8.91 -13.10 -3.51
CA GLY A 117 7.78 -13.56 -4.34
C GLY A 117 8.16 -14.09 -5.72
N ASP A 118 9.44 -14.02 -6.09
CA ASP A 118 9.95 -14.36 -7.43
C ASP A 118 10.52 -15.79 -7.52
N ARG A 119 10.01 -16.72 -6.68
CA ARG A 119 10.53 -18.09 -6.56
C ARG A 119 9.42 -19.14 -6.66
#